data_AF-A0A7Y1TPT2-F1
#
_entry.id   AF-A0A7Y1TPT2-F1
#
_cell.length_a   1.000
_cell.length_b   1.000
_cell.length_c   1.000
_cell.angle_alpha   90.00
_cell.angle_beta   90.00
_cell.angle_gamma   90.00
#
_symmetry.space_group_name_H-M   'P 1'
#
loop_
_entity.id
_entity.type
_entity.pdbx_description
1 polymer ?
#
loop_
_entity_poly.entity_id
_entity_poly.type
_entity_poly.pdbx_seq_one_letter_code
_entity_poly.pdbx_strand_id
1 'polypeptide(L)'
;MRKLNFLLCFVLVTSVACAQKSPRKNATGSINNVNVTIDYGSPSVKGRTVWGGLEKYDKVWRAGANENTTITFDNDVTIDGKTLKSGKYGFFIIPKKDADWTVIFNNKNDAWGAYSYKESEDALRVNVKPEFVKENKEALEYSVGKDAINFAWEKARISIPVKTE
;
A
#
# COMPACT_ATOMS: atom_id res chain seq x y z
N MET A 1 47.40 -8.21 51.96
CA MET A 1 47.30 -8.31 50.49
C MET A 1 46.00 -9.03 50.15
N ARG A 2 44.95 -8.31 49.72
CA ARG A 2 43.61 -8.89 49.51
C ARG A 2 43.38 -9.01 48.01
N LYS A 3 43.26 -10.24 47.50
CA LYS A 3 43.10 -10.55 46.08
C LYS A 3 41.69 -10.17 45.61
N LEU A 4 41.60 -9.36 44.57
CA LEU A 4 40.35 -8.92 43.95
C LEU A 4 40.06 -9.83 42.74
N ASN A 5 39.05 -10.69 42.84
CA ASN A 5 38.60 -11.51 41.72
C ASN A 5 37.63 -10.68 40.86
N PHE A 6 38.02 -10.43 39.61
CA PHE A 6 37.16 -9.83 38.60
C PHE A 6 36.32 -10.94 37.95
N LEU A 7 35.00 -10.94 38.20
CA LEU A 7 34.06 -11.82 37.52
C LEU A 7 33.62 -11.14 36.22
N LEU A 8 34.05 -11.66 35.07
CA LEU A 8 33.65 -11.16 33.76
C LEU A 8 32.25 -11.71 33.42
N CYS A 9 31.24 -10.83 33.44
CA CYS A 9 29.86 -11.18 33.12
C CYS A 9 29.65 -11.06 31.60
N PHE A 10 29.51 -12.19 30.90
CA PHE A 10 29.21 -12.23 29.47
C PHE A 10 27.71 -11.96 29.28
N VAL A 11 27.34 -10.74 28.89
CA VAL A 11 25.95 -10.39 28.57
C VAL A 11 25.65 -10.89 27.15
N LEU A 12 24.92 -11.99 27.06
CA LEU A 12 24.37 -12.50 25.80
C LEU A 12 23.23 -11.57 25.38
N VAL A 13 23.50 -10.64 24.46
CA VAL A 13 22.45 -9.81 23.85
C VAL A 13 21.74 -10.65 22.79
N THR A 14 20.61 -11.25 23.16
CA THR A 14 19.72 -11.88 22.19
C THR A 14 18.92 -10.80 21.49
N SER A 15 19.22 -10.55 20.21
CA SER A 15 18.39 -9.68 19.38
C SER A 15 17.08 -10.41 19.06
N VAL A 16 16.03 -10.10 19.82
CA VAL A 16 14.67 -10.48 19.45
C VAL A 16 14.27 -9.62 18.26
N ALA A 17 14.38 -10.17 17.05
CA ALA A 17 13.81 -9.57 15.86
C ALA A 17 12.28 -9.63 15.99
N CYS A 18 11.65 -8.57 16.48
CA CYS A 18 10.19 -8.44 16.45
C CYS A 18 9.73 -8.41 14.99
N ALA A 19 9.03 -9.46 14.55
CA ALA A 19 8.39 -9.47 13.24
C ALA A 19 7.42 -8.28 13.12
N GLN A 20 7.71 -7.35 12.21
CA GLN A 20 6.87 -6.17 12.00
C GLN A 20 5.44 -6.59 11.66
N LYS A 21 4.44 -6.08 12.42
CA LYS A 21 3.01 -6.44 12.26
C LYS A 21 2.48 -6.23 10.84
N SER A 22 3.10 -5.32 10.09
CA SER A 22 2.78 -5.02 8.70
C SER A 22 4.08 -4.76 7.96
N PRO A 23 4.77 -5.80 7.45
CA PRO A 23 6.07 -5.65 6.80
C PRO A 23 5.97 -4.70 5.61
N ARG A 24 7.02 -3.90 5.39
CA ARG A 24 7.16 -3.11 4.16
C ARG A 24 7.50 -4.06 3.01
N LYS A 25 6.77 -3.95 1.91
CA LYS A 25 6.95 -4.76 0.71
C LYS A 25 7.05 -3.85 -0.51
N ASN A 26 7.70 -4.38 -1.54
CA ASN A 26 7.77 -3.77 -2.85
C ASN A 26 7.20 -4.72 -3.90
N ALA A 27 6.44 -4.18 -4.83
CA ALA A 27 6.03 -4.85 -6.06
C ALA A 27 6.52 -4.02 -7.24
N THR A 28 7.21 -4.67 -8.17
CA THR A 28 7.75 -4.04 -9.37
C THR A 28 7.30 -4.79 -10.61
N GLY A 29 7.22 -4.09 -11.73
CA GLY A 29 6.95 -4.66 -13.04
C GLY A 29 6.92 -3.60 -14.11
N SER A 30 6.55 -3.99 -15.32
CA SER A 30 6.40 -3.07 -16.43
C SER A 30 5.06 -3.27 -17.12
N ILE A 31 4.40 -2.16 -17.45
CA ILE A 31 3.19 -2.11 -18.25
C ILE A 31 3.57 -1.41 -19.54
N ASN A 32 3.59 -2.14 -20.67
CA ASN A 32 4.00 -1.63 -21.99
C ASN A 32 5.29 -0.77 -21.96
N ASN A 33 6.36 -1.28 -21.36
CA ASN A 33 7.67 -0.62 -21.19
C ASN A 33 7.73 0.55 -20.18
N VAL A 34 6.61 0.91 -19.53
CA VAL A 34 6.62 1.83 -18.39
C VAL A 34 6.91 1.05 -17.13
N ASN A 35 7.98 1.37 -16.42
CA ASN A 35 8.32 0.73 -15.16
C ASN A 35 7.43 1.28 -14.04
N VAL A 36 6.86 0.35 -13.27
CA VAL A 36 5.99 0.66 -12.14
C VAL A 36 6.60 0.08 -10.88
N THR A 37 6.71 0.90 -9.83
CA THR A 37 7.12 0.46 -8.50
C THR A 37 6.07 0.83 -7.48
N ILE A 38 5.69 -0.14 -6.65
CA ILE A 38 4.70 0.01 -5.58
C ILE A 38 5.38 -0.36 -4.26
N ASP A 39 5.52 0.63 -3.38
CA ASP A 39 6.11 0.46 -2.04
C ASP A 39 5.01 0.63 -0.99
N TYR A 40 4.79 -0.38 -0.17
CA TYR A 40 3.59 -0.47 0.67
C TYR A 40 3.82 -1.25 1.97
N GLY A 41 3.07 -0.88 3.02
CA GLY A 41 2.93 -1.73 4.20
C GLY A 41 1.89 -2.84 3.95
N SER A 42 2.22 -4.09 4.25
CA SER A 42 1.37 -5.28 4.03
C SER A 42 0.68 -5.75 5.33
N PRO A 43 -0.44 -5.13 5.76
CA PRO A 43 -1.19 -5.61 6.93
C PRO A 43 -1.85 -6.96 6.69
N SER A 44 -1.95 -7.77 7.74
CA SER A 44 -2.69 -9.04 7.72
C SER A 44 -4.12 -8.89 8.25
N VAL A 45 -5.08 -9.65 7.77
CA VAL A 45 -6.49 -9.62 8.22
C VAL A 45 -6.59 -9.97 9.70
N LYS A 46 -5.95 -11.07 10.13
CA LYS A 46 -5.93 -11.58 11.52
C LYS A 46 -7.33 -11.75 12.14
N GLY A 47 -8.27 -12.29 11.35
CA GLY A 47 -9.66 -12.51 11.79
C GLY A 47 -10.48 -11.25 12.03
N ARG A 48 -9.96 -10.06 11.69
CA ARG A 48 -10.66 -8.78 11.86
C ARG A 48 -11.58 -8.51 10.68
N THR A 49 -12.66 -7.79 10.94
CA THR A 49 -13.48 -7.16 9.88
C THR A 49 -12.67 -6.03 9.23
N VAL A 50 -12.27 -6.22 7.98
CA VAL A 50 -11.48 -5.22 7.25
C VAL A 50 -12.37 -4.07 6.78
N TRP A 51 -13.32 -4.35 5.89
CA TRP A 51 -14.16 -3.33 5.25
C TRP A 51 -15.32 -2.92 6.15
N GLY A 52 -15.45 -1.62 6.41
CA GLY A 52 -16.41 -1.08 7.37
C GLY A 52 -16.01 -1.25 8.84
N GLY A 53 -14.95 -2.01 9.12
CA GLY A 53 -14.36 -2.19 10.45
C GLY A 53 -13.03 -1.45 10.57
N LEU A 54 -11.94 -2.16 10.26
CA LEU A 54 -10.59 -1.61 10.27
C LEU A 54 -10.44 -0.41 9.31
N GLU A 55 -10.91 -0.57 8.08
CA GLU A 55 -10.94 0.48 7.07
C GLU A 55 -12.39 0.90 6.84
N LYS A 56 -12.71 2.10 7.34
CA LYS A 56 -14.07 2.64 7.32
C LYS A 56 -14.48 3.02 5.91
N TYR A 57 -15.73 2.73 5.56
CA TYR A 57 -16.33 3.24 4.33
C TYR A 57 -16.38 4.77 4.33
N ASP A 58 -16.31 5.35 3.14
CA ASP A 58 -16.37 6.80 2.88
C ASP A 58 -15.27 7.60 3.60
N LYS A 59 -14.16 6.93 3.96
CA LYS A 59 -12.97 7.55 4.54
C LYS A 59 -11.74 7.24 3.70
N VAL A 60 -10.87 8.24 3.58
CA VAL A 60 -9.59 8.09 2.90
C VAL A 60 -8.70 7.15 3.70
N TRP A 61 -8.24 6.11 3.03
CA TRP A 61 -7.30 5.12 3.56
C TRP A 61 -6.04 5.11 2.71
N ARG A 62 -4.88 5.00 3.36
CA ARG A 62 -3.54 4.94 2.73
C ARG A 62 -3.24 3.66 1.94
N ALA A 63 -4.25 2.81 1.75
CA ALA A 63 -4.15 1.58 0.97
C ALA A 63 -2.97 0.68 1.39
N GLY A 64 -2.71 0.60 2.70
CA GLY A 64 -1.54 -0.01 3.30
C GLY A 64 -1.48 0.24 4.81
N ALA A 65 -0.30 0.04 5.40
CA ALA A 65 -0.06 0.26 6.83
C ALA A 65 1.19 1.12 7.06
N ASN A 66 1.25 1.81 8.21
CA ASN A 66 2.32 2.75 8.59
C ASN A 66 2.42 3.94 7.62
N GLU A 67 3.57 4.15 6.97
CA GLU A 67 3.76 5.13 5.90
C GLU A 67 2.84 4.82 4.72
N ASN A 68 2.41 5.86 4.00
CA ASN A 68 1.52 5.68 2.87
C ASN A 68 2.12 4.75 1.80
N THR A 69 1.22 4.04 1.13
CA THR A 69 1.58 3.32 -0.09
C THR A 69 2.00 4.35 -1.13
N THR A 70 3.04 4.05 -1.90
CA THR A 70 3.47 4.91 -3.01
C THR A 70 3.52 4.12 -4.30
N ILE A 71 3.13 4.77 -5.40
CA ILE A 71 3.20 4.23 -6.76
C ILE A 71 4.06 5.17 -7.58
N THR A 72 5.09 4.63 -8.23
CA THR A 72 6.01 5.37 -9.09
C THR A 72 5.89 4.88 -10.52
N PHE A 73 5.79 5.82 -11.46
CA PHE A 73 5.86 5.60 -12.89
C PHE A 73 7.06 6.34 -13.46
N ASP A 74 7.84 5.69 -14.32
CA ASP A 74 8.99 6.33 -14.98
C ASP A 74 8.64 7.10 -16.26
N ASN A 75 7.42 6.91 -16.77
CA ASN A 75 6.86 7.61 -17.92
C ASN A 75 5.40 7.99 -17.65
N ASP A 76 4.86 8.90 -18.45
CA ASP A 76 3.45 9.27 -18.41
C ASP A 76 2.57 8.04 -18.69
N VAL A 77 1.45 7.95 -17.98
CA VAL A 77 0.47 6.88 -18.16
C VAL A 77 -0.93 7.45 -18.29
N THR A 78 -1.85 6.67 -18.82
CA THR A 78 -3.28 7.00 -18.88
C THR A 78 -4.06 6.03 -18.01
N ILE A 79 -4.84 6.56 -17.08
CA ILE A 79 -5.70 5.79 -16.17
C ILE A 79 -7.11 6.38 -16.28
N ASP A 80 -8.11 5.54 -16.57
CA ASP A 80 -9.50 5.97 -16.79
C ASP A 80 -9.62 7.14 -17.81
N GLY A 81 -8.82 7.08 -18.89
CA GLY A 81 -8.80 8.09 -19.95
C GLY A 81 -8.14 9.42 -19.57
N LYS A 82 -7.55 9.53 -18.37
CA LYS A 82 -6.85 10.73 -17.89
C LYS A 82 -5.35 10.47 -17.83
N THR A 83 -4.58 11.40 -18.36
CA THR A 83 -3.11 11.35 -18.26
C THR A 83 -2.66 11.66 -16.84
N LEU A 84 -1.80 10.79 -16.30
CA LEU A 84 -1.02 11.01 -15.10
C LEU A 84 0.45 11.11 -15.51
N LYS A 85 1.13 12.18 -15.08
CA LYS A 85 2.53 12.39 -15.42
C LYS A 85 3.43 11.34 -14.78
N SER A 86 4.63 11.16 -15.33
CA SER A 86 5.67 10.39 -14.66
C SER A 86 5.98 11.00 -13.29
N GLY A 87 6.30 10.15 -12.32
CA GLY A 87 6.56 10.59 -10.97
C GLY A 87 6.17 9.58 -9.90
N LYS A 88 6.36 9.99 -8.64
CA LYS A 88 6.02 9.23 -7.45
C LYS A 88 4.80 9.85 -6.76
N TYR A 89 3.79 9.02 -6.52
CA TYR A 89 2.53 9.43 -5.94
C TYR A 89 2.25 8.69 -4.64
N GLY A 90 1.69 9.38 -3.65
CA GLY A 90 1.01 8.75 -2.53
C GLY A 90 -0.28 8.12 -3.05
N PHE A 91 -0.56 6.90 -2.62
CA PHE A 91 -1.71 6.14 -3.08
C PHE A 91 -2.74 6.00 -1.96
N PHE A 92 -3.98 6.35 -2.27
CA PHE A 92 -5.09 6.27 -1.33
C PHE A 92 -6.31 5.63 -1.98
N ILE A 93 -7.16 5.04 -1.14
CA ILE A 93 -8.42 4.44 -1.52
C ILE A 93 -9.51 4.99 -0.59
N ILE A 94 -10.66 5.34 -1.14
CA ILE A 94 -11.90 5.57 -0.39
C ILE A 94 -12.82 4.38 -0.68
N PRO A 95 -12.92 3.40 0.24
CA PRO A 95 -13.80 2.26 0.04
C PRO A 95 -15.25 2.68 0.24
N LYS A 96 -16.14 2.06 -0.53
CA LYS A 96 -17.60 2.18 -0.40
C LYS A 96 -18.23 0.82 -0.19
N LYS A 97 -19.36 0.78 0.50
CA LYS A 97 -20.06 -0.48 0.80
C LYS A 97 -20.72 -1.08 -0.44
N ASP A 98 -21.48 -0.25 -1.16
CA ASP A 98 -22.38 -0.68 -2.23
C ASP A 98 -22.17 0.14 -3.53
N ALA A 99 -20.93 0.59 -3.77
CA ALA A 99 -20.57 1.41 -4.92
C ALA A 99 -19.10 1.24 -5.30
N ASP A 100 -18.72 1.78 -6.46
CA ASP A 100 -17.33 1.84 -6.88
C ASP A 100 -16.47 2.58 -5.85
N TRP A 101 -15.25 2.07 -5.66
CA TRP A 101 -14.27 2.68 -4.79
C TRP A 101 -13.53 3.77 -5.54
N THR A 102 -13.06 4.77 -4.81
CA THR A 102 -12.25 5.83 -5.41
C THR A 102 -10.78 5.55 -5.12
N VAL A 103 -9.96 5.42 -6.15
CA VAL A 103 -8.50 5.36 -6.04
C VAL A 103 -7.92 6.73 -6.36
N ILE A 104 -6.87 7.10 -5.64
CA ILE A 104 -6.31 8.44 -5.64
C ILE A 104 -4.79 8.35 -5.75
N PHE A 105 -4.24 9.08 -6.71
CA PHE A 105 -2.82 9.38 -6.84
C PHE A 105 -2.63 10.82 -6.35
N ASN A 106 -1.91 11.00 -5.25
CA ASN A 106 -1.72 12.28 -4.59
C ASN A 106 -0.23 12.68 -4.64
N ASN A 107 0.05 13.97 -4.82
CA ASN A 107 1.42 14.48 -4.93
C ASN A 107 2.19 14.37 -3.59
N LYS A 108 1.49 14.28 -2.44
CA LYS A 108 2.08 14.02 -1.13
C LYS A 108 2.35 12.52 -0.96
N ASN A 109 3.61 12.13 -1.05
CA ASN A 109 4.06 10.73 -1.12
C ASN A 109 4.99 10.28 0.03
N ASP A 110 5.08 11.07 1.10
CA ASP A 110 5.96 10.92 2.26
C ASP A 110 5.18 10.95 3.59
N ALA A 111 3.89 10.63 3.55
CA ALA A 111 2.99 10.76 4.69
C ALA A 111 3.01 9.51 5.58
N TRP A 112 2.92 9.70 6.90
CA TRP A 112 2.50 8.63 7.81
C TRP A 112 0.98 8.56 7.85
N GLY A 113 0.40 7.38 7.61
CA GLY A 113 -1.04 7.25 7.66
C GLY A 113 -1.75 7.92 6.48
N ALA A 114 -2.95 8.44 6.74
CA ALA A 114 -3.68 9.34 5.84
C ALA A 114 -3.98 10.70 6.49
N TYR A 115 -3.31 11.02 7.62
CA TYR A 115 -3.63 12.19 8.44
C TYR A 115 -3.28 13.52 7.77
N SER A 116 -2.24 13.52 6.93
CA SER A 116 -1.81 14.69 6.16
C SER A 116 -2.43 14.74 4.76
N TYR A 117 -3.39 13.87 4.45
CA TYR A 117 -4.05 13.87 3.15
C TYR A 117 -4.81 15.19 2.93
N LYS A 118 -4.63 15.77 1.74
CA LYS A 118 -5.40 16.91 1.25
C LYS A 118 -5.87 16.64 -0.16
N GLU A 119 -7.16 16.79 -0.40
CA GLU A 119 -7.75 16.62 -1.74
C GLU A 119 -7.18 17.60 -2.77
N SER A 120 -6.74 18.80 -2.35
CA SER A 120 -6.06 19.76 -3.22
C SER A 120 -4.72 19.27 -3.76
N GLU A 121 -4.15 18.20 -3.20
CA GLU A 121 -2.90 17.59 -3.65
C GLU A 121 -3.13 16.36 -4.56
N ASP A 122 -4.39 16.00 -4.85
CA ASP A 122 -4.73 14.91 -5.75
C ASP A 122 -4.28 15.24 -7.19
N ALA A 123 -3.38 14.43 -7.73
CA ALA A 123 -2.98 14.49 -9.14
C ALA A 123 -4.00 13.78 -10.04
N LEU A 124 -4.60 12.69 -9.53
CA LEU A 124 -5.63 11.95 -10.22
C LEU A 124 -6.56 11.24 -9.22
N ARG A 125 -7.86 11.29 -9.51
CA ARG A 125 -8.92 10.56 -8.81
C ARG A 125 -9.81 9.85 -9.83
N VAL A 126 -9.95 8.53 -9.68
CA VAL A 126 -10.76 7.68 -10.58
C VAL A 126 -11.55 6.66 -9.77
N ASN A 127 -12.69 6.23 -10.32
CA ASN A 127 -13.51 5.20 -9.70
C ASN A 127 -13.14 3.84 -10.27
N VAL A 128 -13.09 2.84 -9.40
CA VAL A 128 -12.80 1.46 -9.75
C VAL A 128 -13.79 0.54 -9.07
N LYS A 129 -14.28 -0.45 -9.80
CA LYS A 129 -15.20 -1.44 -9.25
C LYS A 129 -14.41 -2.50 -8.47
N PRO A 130 -14.60 -2.65 -7.15
CA PRO A 130 -14.01 -3.76 -6.42
C PRO A 130 -14.72 -5.07 -6.78
N GLU A 131 -13.96 -6.15 -6.86
CA GLU A 131 -14.51 -7.50 -6.92
C GLU A 131 -14.35 -8.17 -5.55
N PHE A 132 -15.43 -8.74 -5.03
CA PHE A 132 -15.40 -9.52 -3.78
C PHE A 132 -15.47 -11.01 -4.10
N VAL A 133 -14.38 -11.72 -3.82
CA VAL A 133 -14.24 -13.16 -4.07
C VAL A 133 -14.41 -13.97 -2.78
N LYS A 134 -14.45 -15.30 -2.89
CA LYS A 134 -14.61 -16.17 -1.70
C LYS A 134 -13.30 -16.33 -0.95
N GLU A 135 -12.18 -16.33 -1.68
CA GLU A 135 -10.85 -16.58 -1.19
C GLU A 135 -10.32 -15.39 -0.36
N ASN A 136 -9.98 -15.67 0.89
CA ASN A 136 -9.35 -14.69 1.77
C ASN A 136 -7.87 -14.52 1.43
N LYS A 137 -7.47 -13.30 1.08
CA LYS A 137 -6.07 -12.89 0.98
C LYS A 137 -5.61 -12.35 2.34
N GLU A 138 -4.90 -13.19 3.10
CA GLU A 138 -4.55 -12.88 4.49
C GLU A 138 -3.68 -11.63 4.63
N ALA A 139 -2.65 -11.46 3.80
CA ALA A 139 -1.80 -10.29 3.81
C ALA A 139 -2.05 -9.46 2.55
N LEU A 140 -2.22 -8.15 2.72
CA LEU A 140 -2.39 -7.21 1.61
C LEU A 140 -1.24 -7.38 0.61
N GLU A 141 -1.56 -7.50 -0.66
CA GLU A 141 -0.59 -7.66 -1.74
C GLU A 141 -0.94 -6.78 -2.93
N TYR A 142 0.11 -6.19 -3.50
CA TYR A 142 0.06 -5.54 -4.80
C TYR A 142 0.85 -6.35 -5.83
N SER A 143 0.43 -6.25 -7.08
CA SER A 143 1.23 -6.72 -8.22
C SER A 143 1.08 -5.78 -9.40
N VAL A 144 2.11 -5.75 -10.24
CA VAL A 144 2.07 -5.07 -11.54
C VAL A 144 1.81 -6.15 -12.59
N GLY A 145 0.61 -6.13 -13.16
CA GLY A 145 0.21 -7.03 -14.25
C GLY A 145 0.69 -6.53 -15.61
N LYS A 146 0.19 -7.15 -16.68
CA LYS A 146 0.54 -6.78 -18.05
C LYS A 146 0.04 -5.36 -18.43
N ASP A 147 -1.15 -5.01 -17.98
CA ASP A 147 -1.91 -3.81 -18.36
C ASP A 147 -2.61 -3.14 -17.16
N ALA A 148 -2.33 -3.58 -15.94
CA ALA A 148 -2.99 -3.08 -14.75
C ALA A 148 -2.14 -3.19 -13.49
N ILE A 149 -2.41 -2.32 -12.52
CA ILE A 149 -1.97 -2.48 -11.14
C ILE A 149 -3.06 -3.24 -10.39
N ASN A 150 -2.68 -4.31 -9.70
CA ASN A 150 -3.63 -5.15 -8.97
C ASN A 150 -3.41 -5.03 -7.46
N PHE A 151 -4.52 -5.07 -6.73
CA PHE A 151 -4.57 -5.07 -5.28
C PHE A 151 -5.41 -6.26 -4.82
N ALA A 152 -4.93 -6.96 -3.80
CA ALA A 152 -5.67 -8.04 -3.15
C ALA A 152 -5.50 -7.98 -1.63
N TRP A 153 -6.61 -7.88 -0.89
CA TRP A 153 -6.62 -8.02 0.56
C TRP A 153 -7.98 -8.45 1.06
N GLU A 154 -7.99 -9.38 2.01
CA GLU A 154 -9.21 -10.06 2.43
C GLU A 154 -9.91 -10.63 1.19
N LYS A 155 -11.20 -10.37 0.97
CA LYS A 155 -11.96 -10.80 -0.19
C LYS A 155 -11.98 -9.76 -1.30
N ALA A 156 -11.54 -8.54 -1.04
CA ALA A 156 -11.53 -7.48 -2.05
C ALA A 156 -10.38 -7.66 -3.03
N ARG A 157 -10.68 -7.47 -4.31
CA ARG A 157 -9.74 -7.37 -5.43
C ARG A 157 -10.04 -6.08 -6.19
N ILE A 158 -8.99 -5.38 -6.59
CA ILE A 158 -9.10 -4.22 -7.47
C ILE A 158 -8.06 -4.40 -8.57
N SER A 159 -8.47 -4.13 -9.80
CA SER A 159 -7.57 -3.98 -10.93
C SER A 159 -7.72 -2.54 -11.45
N ILE A 160 -6.61 -1.82 -11.53
CA ILE A 160 -6.54 -0.45 -12.02
C ILE A 160 -5.89 -0.51 -13.40
N PRO A 161 -6.66 -0.44 -14.50
CA PRO A 161 -6.10 -0.45 -15.84
C PRO A 161 -5.18 0.75 -16.05
N VAL A 162 -3.98 0.47 -16.57
CA VAL A 162 -2.99 1.48 -16.92
C VAL A 162 -2.69 1.32 -18.39
N LYS A 163 -2.91 2.38 -19.16
CA LYS A 163 -2.53 2.47 -20.56
C LYS A 163 -1.28 3.31 -20.68
N THR A 164 -0.52 3.02 -21.71
CA THR A 164 0.63 3.80 -22.14
C THR A 164 0.34 4.27 -23.57
N GLU A 165 0.98 5.36 -23.98
CA GLU A 165 1.01 5.74 -25.39
C GLU A 165 1.90 4.80 -26.22
#